data_AF-A0A1S3W6S3-F1
#
_entry.id   AF-A0A1S3W6S3-F1
#
_cell.length_a   1.000
_cell.length_b   1.000
_cell.length_c   1.000
_cell.angle_alpha   90.00
_cell.angle_beta   90.00
_cell.angle_gamma   90.00
#
_symmetry.space_group_name_H-M   'P 1'
#
loop_
_entity.id
_entity.type
_entity.pdbx_description
1 polymer ?
#
loop_
_entity_poly.entity_id
_entity_poly.type
_entity_poly.pdbx_seq_one_letter_code
_entity_poly.pdbx_strand_id
1 'polypeptide(L)'
;MEPPGPCAVCPAGEAQPARYTCPRCNAPYCSLRCYRAHGACAEGFYRDQVLGELRGRHASPSRLAGALRRLREQREAEDEPEADDEPGGPSELWERLSPADRAGAAKGYTLAALGHLAQSLGRARTLAGVAEQRERLYRARKKCQFLLAWANENEGALAPLARDCARAHRAQAAAAEEVAALSGELERLWGGPRPRPPAPRTLIEELPPS
;
A
#
# COMPACT_ATOMS: atom_id res chain seq x y z
N MET A 1 12.37 -21.67 -30.01
CA MET A 1 10.97 -21.53 -29.57
C MET A 1 10.23 -20.85 -30.69
N GLU A 2 9.32 -21.57 -31.35
CA GLU A 2 8.44 -20.97 -32.36
C GLU A 2 7.59 -19.87 -31.70
N PRO A 3 7.31 -18.76 -32.40
CA PRO A 3 6.46 -17.70 -31.86
C PRO A 3 5.05 -18.27 -31.60
N PRO A 4 4.40 -17.91 -30.49
CA PRO A 4 3.08 -18.41 -30.12
C PRO A 4 1.98 -17.80 -31.01
N GLY A 5 2.01 -18.05 -32.33
CA GLY A 5 0.99 -17.64 -33.28
C GLY A 5 0.67 -16.13 -33.31
N PRO A 6 -0.42 -15.74 -33.97
CA PRO A 6 -0.92 -14.36 -33.96
C PRO A 6 -1.58 -14.02 -32.61
N CYS A 7 -1.50 -12.75 -32.21
CA CYS A 7 -2.18 -12.21 -31.04
C CYS A 7 -3.70 -12.40 -31.15
N ALA A 8 -4.32 -13.01 -30.15
CA ALA A 8 -5.75 -13.31 -30.12
C ALA A 8 -6.63 -12.11 -29.73
N VAL A 9 -6.04 -10.95 -29.40
CA VAL A 9 -6.76 -9.77 -28.87
C VAL A 9 -6.68 -8.56 -29.80
N CYS A 10 -5.82 -8.61 -30.82
CA CYS A 10 -5.75 -7.54 -31.81
C CYS A 10 -7.05 -7.44 -32.63
N PRO A 11 -7.40 -6.25 -33.15
CA PRO A 11 -8.50 -6.10 -34.10
C PRO A 11 -8.30 -7.02 -35.31
N ALA A 12 -9.41 -7.48 -35.91
CA ALA A 12 -9.38 -8.28 -37.12
C ALA A 12 -8.69 -7.49 -38.25
N GLY A 13 -7.61 -8.05 -38.82
CA GLY A 13 -6.80 -7.40 -39.87
C GLY A 13 -5.50 -6.75 -39.39
N GLU A 14 -5.28 -6.60 -38.07
CA GLU A 14 -4.08 -5.98 -37.49
C GLU A 14 -3.35 -6.91 -36.51
N ALA A 15 -3.53 -8.22 -36.68
CA ALA A 15 -2.96 -9.22 -35.78
C ALA A 15 -1.43 -9.22 -35.82
N GLN A 16 -0.81 -8.75 -34.73
CA GLN A 16 0.63 -8.79 -34.54
C GLN A 16 1.09 -10.18 -34.05
N PRO A 17 2.35 -10.58 -34.32
CA PRO A 17 2.89 -11.80 -33.74
C PRO A 17 2.87 -11.71 -32.22
N ALA A 18 2.35 -12.75 -31.56
CA ALA A 18 2.33 -12.79 -30.12
C ALA A 18 3.75 -12.97 -29.56
N ARG A 19 4.02 -12.27 -28.46
CA ARG A 19 5.31 -12.30 -27.76
C ARG A 19 5.21 -13.03 -26.43
N TYR A 20 3.99 -13.22 -25.94
CA TYR A 20 3.68 -13.72 -24.61
C TYR A 20 2.40 -14.56 -24.67
N THR A 21 2.21 -15.42 -23.66
CA THR A 21 0.99 -16.22 -23.46
C THR A 21 0.44 -15.99 -22.07
N CYS A 22 -0.89 -15.90 -21.95
CA CYS A 22 -1.56 -15.73 -20.66
C CYS A 22 -1.38 -16.99 -19.80
N PRO A 23 -0.88 -16.91 -18.55
CA PRO A 23 -0.63 -18.10 -17.74
C PRO A 23 -1.91 -18.80 -17.24
N ARG A 24 -3.09 -18.20 -17.42
CA ARG A 24 -4.37 -18.75 -16.96
C ARG A 24 -5.12 -19.56 -18.03
N CYS A 25 -5.07 -19.09 -19.27
CA CYS A 25 -5.84 -19.65 -20.38
C CYS A 25 -4.98 -19.94 -21.61
N ASN A 26 -3.66 -19.68 -21.52
CA ASN A 26 -2.69 -19.82 -22.60
C ASN A 26 -2.95 -18.98 -23.86
N ALA A 27 -3.80 -17.94 -23.77
CA ALA A 27 -4.10 -17.07 -24.91
C ALA A 27 -2.86 -16.24 -25.32
N PRO A 28 -2.47 -16.25 -26.61
CA PRO A 28 -1.32 -15.51 -27.10
C PRO A 28 -1.60 -14.01 -27.26
N TYR A 29 -0.68 -13.16 -26.82
CA TYR A 29 -0.80 -11.69 -26.91
C TYR A 29 0.52 -10.98 -27.28
N CYS A 30 0.43 -9.83 -27.94
CA CYS A 30 1.61 -9.08 -28.43
C CYS A 30 2.15 -8.03 -27.44
N SER A 31 1.29 -7.48 -26.56
CA SER A 31 1.62 -6.35 -25.69
C SER A 31 0.76 -6.29 -24.43
N LEU A 32 1.19 -5.48 -23.46
CA LEU A 32 0.43 -5.25 -22.22
C LEU A 32 -0.97 -4.67 -22.50
N ARG A 33 -1.15 -3.89 -23.58
CA ARG A 33 -2.46 -3.38 -24.00
C ARG A 33 -3.41 -4.54 -24.34
N CYS A 34 -2.94 -5.51 -25.13
CA CYS A 34 -3.69 -6.71 -25.47
C CYS A 34 -3.92 -7.60 -24.24
N TYR A 35 -2.95 -7.67 -23.31
CA TYR A 35 -3.16 -8.36 -22.04
C TYR A 35 -4.29 -7.73 -21.22
N ARG A 36 -4.38 -6.39 -21.12
CA ARG A 36 -5.47 -5.72 -20.39
C ARG A 36 -6.84 -5.86 -21.08
N ALA A 37 -6.86 -5.81 -22.41
CA ALA A 37 -8.08 -6.00 -23.20
C ALA A 37 -8.59 -7.46 -23.20
N HIS A 38 -7.77 -8.42 -22.76
CA HIS A 38 -8.11 -9.84 -22.65
C HIS A 38 -9.13 -10.14 -21.53
N GLY A 39 -9.55 -9.15 -20.73
CA GLY A 39 -10.70 -9.25 -19.83
C GLY A 39 -10.45 -10.07 -18.57
N ALA A 40 -11.29 -11.08 -18.32
CA ALA A 40 -11.41 -11.77 -17.03
C ALA A 40 -10.09 -12.34 -16.47
N CYS A 41 -9.18 -12.81 -17.34
CA CYS A 41 -7.88 -13.32 -16.89
C CYS A 41 -6.95 -12.22 -16.38
N ALA A 42 -6.99 -11.03 -16.98
CA ALA A 42 -6.22 -9.87 -16.53
C ALA A 42 -6.83 -9.26 -15.27
N GLU A 43 -8.15 -9.15 -15.21
CA GLU A 43 -8.86 -8.67 -14.02
C GLU A 43 -8.57 -9.56 -12.80
N GLY A 44 -8.65 -10.88 -12.97
CA GLY A 44 -8.36 -11.79 -11.87
C GLY A 44 -6.89 -11.76 -11.41
N PHE A 45 -5.93 -11.53 -12.31
CA PHE A 45 -4.52 -11.32 -11.92
C PHE A 45 -4.36 -10.03 -11.10
N TYR A 46 -4.93 -8.91 -11.55
CA TYR A 46 -4.87 -7.65 -10.81
C TYR A 46 -5.59 -7.74 -9.47
N ARG A 47 -6.77 -8.39 -9.42
CA ARG A 47 -7.50 -8.66 -8.18
C ARG A 47 -6.65 -9.48 -7.21
N ASP A 48 -6.00 -10.55 -7.66
CA ASP A 48 -5.18 -11.38 -6.79
C ASP A 48 -3.92 -10.65 -6.30
N GLN A 49 -3.34 -9.77 -7.13
CA GLN A 49 -2.24 -8.91 -6.73
C GLN A 49 -2.67 -7.88 -5.67
N VAL A 50 -3.84 -7.25 -5.84
CA VAL A 50 -4.43 -6.32 -4.87
C VAL A 50 -4.78 -7.04 -3.56
N LEU A 51 -5.45 -8.20 -3.65
CA LEU A 51 -5.80 -9.01 -2.49
C LEU A 51 -4.56 -9.56 -1.77
N GLY A 52 -3.50 -9.91 -2.52
CA GLY A 52 -2.22 -10.34 -1.96
C GLY A 52 -1.52 -9.23 -1.17
N GLU A 53 -1.48 -8.01 -1.71
CA GLU A 53 -0.96 -6.82 -1.03
C GLU A 53 -1.78 -6.46 0.22
N LEU A 54 -3.12 -6.56 0.15
CA LEU A 54 -3.99 -6.33 1.31
C LEU A 54 -3.76 -7.39 2.39
N ARG A 55 -3.66 -8.67 2.03
CA ARG A 55 -3.36 -9.77 2.98
C ARG A 55 -1.97 -9.61 3.61
N GLY A 56 -0.98 -9.16 2.85
CA GLY A 56 0.39 -8.89 3.33
C GLY A 56 0.50 -7.71 4.30
N ARG A 57 -0.56 -6.89 4.43
CA ARG A 57 -0.63 -5.74 5.35
C ARG A 57 -1.23 -6.06 6.72
N HIS A 58 -1.73 -7.27 6.96
CA HIS A 58 -2.29 -7.64 8.26
C HIS A 58 -1.23 -8.29 9.16
N ALA A 59 -0.68 -7.53 10.10
CA ALA A 59 -0.09 -8.10 11.31
C ALA A 59 -1.23 -8.51 12.25
N SER A 60 -1.06 -9.59 13.03
CA SER A 60 -2.06 -9.96 14.03
C SER A 60 -2.23 -8.82 15.04
N PRO A 61 -3.46 -8.52 15.51
CA PRO A 61 -3.72 -7.42 16.44
C PRO A 61 -2.79 -7.42 17.66
N SER A 62 -2.46 -8.60 18.17
CA SER A 62 -1.52 -8.82 19.27
C SER A 62 -0.06 -8.50 18.94
N ARG A 63 0.41 -8.76 17.71
CA ARG A 63 1.78 -8.38 17.29
C ARG A 63 1.91 -6.88 17.06
N LEU A 64 0.87 -6.25 16.49
CA LEU A 64 0.82 -4.79 16.32
C LEU A 64 0.73 -4.08 17.68
N ALA A 65 -0.14 -4.53 18.59
CA ALA A 65 -0.25 -3.98 19.93
C ALA A 65 1.07 -4.09 20.72
N GLY A 66 1.77 -5.22 20.62
CA GLY A 66 3.08 -5.39 21.24
C GLY A 66 4.16 -4.49 20.63
N ALA A 67 4.13 -4.25 19.32
CA ALA A 67 5.06 -3.34 18.66
C ALA A 67 4.79 -1.87 19.02
N LEU A 68 3.51 -1.46 19.08
CA LEU A 68 3.12 -0.10 19.48
C LEU A 68 3.47 0.19 20.94
N ARG A 69 3.31 -0.80 21.84
CA ARG A 69 3.71 -0.67 23.25
C ARG A 69 5.21 -0.41 23.39
N ARG A 70 6.05 -1.21 22.71
CA ARG A 70 7.51 -1.02 22.72
C ARG A 70 7.95 0.33 22.17
N LEU A 71 7.25 0.86 21.15
CA LEU A 71 7.53 2.20 20.63
C LEU A 71 7.17 3.31 21.63
N ARG A 72 6.09 3.17 22.40
CA ARG A 72 5.76 4.13 23.47
C ARG A 72 6.79 4.10 24.58
N GLU A 73 7.16 2.90 25.04
CA GLU A 73 8.18 2.72 26.08
C GLU A 73 9.55 3.27 25.66
N GLN A 74 9.90 3.16 24.37
CA GLN A 74 11.11 3.78 23.82
C GLN A 74 11.04 5.31 23.79
N ARG A 75 9.88 5.87 23.44
CA ARG A 75 9.69 7.32 23.39
C ARG A 75 9.69 7.96 24.78
N GLU A 76 9.06 7.29 25.76
CA GLU A 76 9.06 7.68 27.17
C GLU A 76 10.47 7.58 27.82
N ALA A 77 11.37 6.77 27.26
CA ALA A 77 12.77 6.67 27.69
C ALA A 77 13.70 7.66 26.96
N GLU A 78 13.24 8.27 25.86
CA GLU A 78 13.96 9.29 25.07
C GLU A 78 13.53 10.72 25.47
N ASP A 79 12.42 10.89 26.18
CA ASP A 79 11.99 12.15 26.80
C ASP A 79 12.80 12.40 28.10
N GLU A 80 14.06 12.84 27.97
CA GLU A 80 14.65 13.72 28.99
C GLU A 80 13.84 15.02 29.03
N PRO A 81 13.63 15.67 30.20
CA PRO A 81 12.80 16.86 30.30
C PRO A 81 13.35 17.95 29.37
N GLU A 82 12.59 18.24 28.31
CA GLU A 82 12.84 19.38 27.43
C GLU A 82 12.88 20.65 28.29
N ALA A 83 13.97 21.39 28.14
CA ALA A 83 14.16 22.69 28.76
C ALA A 83 13.04 23.65 28.31
N ASP A 84 12.54 24.42 29.28
CA ASP A 84 11.63 25.56 29.23
C ASP A 84 11.16 26.07 27.86
N ASP A 85 9.85 26.29 27.74
CA ASP A 85 9.17 27.13 26.74
C ASP A 85 9.86 28.51 26.62
N GLU A 86 10.87 28.60 25.75
CA GLU A 86 11.42 29.87 25.26
C GLU A 86 10.47 30.43 24.18
N PRO A 87 10.08 31.72 24.26
CA PRO A 87 9.32 32.36 23.19
C PRO A 87 10.16 32.38 21.90
N GLY A 88 9.69 31.70 20.85
CA GLY A 88 10.41 31.58 19.58
C GLY A 88 10.73 30.15 19.11
N GLY A 89 9.96 29.15 19.55
CA GLY A 89 10.16 27.74 19.18
C GLY A 89 10.11 27.45 17.65
N PRO A 90 10.57 26.27 17.20
CA PRO A 90 10.69 25.91 15.78
C PRO A 90 9.40 26.07 14.97
N SER A 91 8.23 25.96 15.62
CA SER A 91 6.91 26.16 15.01
C SER A 91 6.63 27.63 14.66
N GLU A 92 6.97 28.58 15.53
CA GLU A 92 6.79 30.01 15.25
C GLU A 92 7.78 30.50 14.19
N LEU A 93 9.01 29.97 14.20
CA LEU A 93 9.99 30.23 13.15
C LEU A 93 9.48 29.77 11.77
N TRP A 94 8.87 28.58 11.70
CA TRP A 94 8.22 28.08 10.48
C TRP A 94 7.09 28.99 10.00
N GLU A 95 6.28 29.54 10.91
CA GLU A 95 5.20 30.47 10.58
C GLU A 95 5.67 31.86 10.14
N ARG A 96 6.94 32.22 10.38
CA ARG A 96 7.55 33.47 9.92
C ARG A 96 8.26 33.33 8.57
N LEU A 97 8.54 32.11 8.12
CA LEU A 97 9.15 31.85 6.81
C LEU A 97 8.23 32.25 5.67
N SER A 98 8.81 32.76 4.57
CA SER A 98 8.07 32.99 3.34
C SER A 98 7.58 31.66 2.74
N PRO A 99 6.55 31.66 1.86
CA PRO A 99 6.09 30.45 1.21
C PRO A 99 7.19 29.69 0.45
N ALA A 100 8.16 30.42 -0.13
CA ALA A 100 9.30 29.83 -0.82
C ALA A 100 10.29 29.17 0.16
N ASP A 101 10.57 29.82 1.28
CA ASP A 101 11.48 29.28 2.31
C ASP A 101 10.88 28.04 2.99
N ARG A 102 9.55 28.04 3.23
CA ARG A 102 8.84 26.85 3.73
C ARG A 102 8.89 25.69 2.74
N ALA A 103 8.76 25.97 1.44
CA ALA A 103 8.85 24.94 0.41
C ALA A 103 10.27 24.33 0.35
N GLY A 104 11.30 25.18 0.39
CA GLY A 104 12.69 24.74 0.44
C GLY A 104 13.01 23.94 1.71
N ALA A 105 12.54 24.39 2.87
CA ALA A 105 12.68 23.65 4.13
C ALA A 105 11.91 22.32 4.11
N ALA A 106 10.68 22.28 3.59
CA ALA A 106 9.91 21.05 3.43
C ALA A 106 10.61 20.01 2.53
N LYS A 107 11.22 20.47 1.42
CA LYS A 107 12.07 19.63 0.57
C LYS A 107 13.27 19.12 1.36
N GLY A 108 13.97 19.98 2.08
CA GLY A 108 15.10 19.61 2.93
C GLY A 108 14.76 18.50 3.92
N TYR A 109 13.65 18.65 4.68
CA TYR A 109 13.17 17.64 5.61
C TYR A 109 12.80 16.33 4.91
N THR A 110 12.13 16.40 3.75
CA THR A 110 11.75 15.22 2.96
C THR A 110 12.98 14.44 2.49
N LEU A 111 13.99 15.13 1.96
CA LEU A 111 15.25 14.52 1.50
C LEU A 111 16.03 13.90 2.67
N ALA A 112 16.13 14.61 3.80
CA ALA A 112 16.79 14.11 4.99
C ALA A 112 16.11 12.83 5.53
N ALA A 113 14.78 12.84 5.65
CA ALA A 113 14.01 11.69 6.10
C ALA A 113 14.17 10.47 5.17
N LEU A 114 14.05 10.67 3.85
CA LEU A 114 14.23 9.58 2.87
C LEU A 114 15.66 9.04 2.84
N GLY A 115 16.65 9.93 3.00
CA GLY A 115 18.06 9.56 3.10
C GLY A 115 18.34 8.72 4.32
N HIS A 116 17.85 9.15 5.49
CA HIS A 116 17.98 8.40 6.74
C HIS A 116 17.31 7.03 6.66
N LEU A 117 16.08 6.95 6.10
CA LEU A 117 15.39 5.68 5.86
C LEU A 117 16.19 4.75 4.94
N ALA A 118 16.72 5.26 3.83
CA ALA A 118 17.50 4.47 2.90
C ALA A 118 18.77 3.89 3.54
N GLN A 119 19.45 4.67 4.40
CA GLN A 119 20.63 4.21 5.15
C GLN A 119 20.25 3.17 6.19
N SER A 120 19.20 3.42 6.99
CA SER A 120 18.74 2.52 8.04
C SER A 120 18.22 1.19 7.48
N LEU A 121 17.47 1.19 6.37
CA LEU A 121 17.09 -0.03 5.65
C LEU A 121 18.31 -0.76 5.08
N GLY A 122 19.33 -0.01 4.66
CA GLY A 122 20.63 -0.55 4.24
C GLY A 122 21.33 -1.33 5.34
N ARG A 123 21.42 -0.74 6.54
CA ARG A 123 22.00 -1.37 7.75
C ARG A 123 21.15 -2.55 8.23
N ALA A 124 19.83 -2.41 8.28
CA ALA A 124 18.94 -3.51 8.65
C ALA A 124 19.11 -4.73 7.72
N ARG A 125 19.34 -4.51 6.42
CA ARG A 125 19.57 -5.60 5.46
C ARG A 125 20.87 -6.36 5.71
N THR A 126 21.93 -5.71 6.22
CA THR A 126 23.18 -6.41 6.56
C THR A 126 23.03 -7.28 7.81
N LEU A 127 22.09 -6.93 8.69
CA LEU A 127 21.78 -7.67 9.91
C LEU A 127 20.70 -8.75 9.71
N ALA A 128 19.94 -8.70 8.61
CA ALA A 128 18.87 -9.65 8.35
C ALA A 128 19.42 -11.05 7.99
N GLY A 129 19.09 -12.04 8.82
CA GLY A 129 19.53 -13.42 8.63
C GLY A 129 18.73 -14.21 7.57
N VAL A 130 17.53 -13.75 7.20
CA VAL A 130 16.65 -14.47 6.26
C VAL A 130 16.67 -13.81 4.88
N ALA A 131 16.83 -14.60 3.81
CA ALA A 131 16.93 -14.11 2.43
C ALA A 131 15.69 -13.30 2.00
N GLU A 132 14.48 -13.75 2.35
CA GLU A 132 13.23 -13.03 2.07
C GLU A 132 13.19 -11.64 2.73
N GLN A 133 13.61 -11.55 4.00
CA GLN A 133 13.68 -10.28 4.73
C GLN A 133 14.70 -9.33 4.09
N ARG A 134 15.86 -9.85 3.70
CA ARG A 134 16.89 -9.08 2.98
C ARG A 134 16.36 -8.49 1.68
N GLU A 135 15.60 -9.27 0.92
CA GLU A 135 14.99 -8.82 -0.34
C GLU A 135 13.90 -7.76 -0.10
N ARG A 136 13.06 -7.94 0.92
CA ARG A 136 12.06 -6.93 1.31
C ARG A 136 12.72 -5.61 1.71
N LEU A 137 13.78 -5.66 2.51
CA LEU A 137 14.54 -4.48 2.95
C LEU A 137 15.26 -3.82 1.77
N TYR A 138 15.80 -4.60 0.83
CA TYR A 138 16.39 -4.08 -0.41
C TYR A 138 15.35 -3.29 -1.23
N ARG A 139 14.19 -3.89 -1.50
CA ARG A 139 13.11 -3.21 -2.25
C ARG A 139 12.63 -1.95 -1.54
N ALA A 140 12.48 -1.99 -0.22
CA ALA A 140 12.11 -0.81 0.58
C ALA A 140 13.17 0.30 0.44
N ARG A 141 14.46 -0.04 0.56
CA ARG A 141 15.56 0.93 0.36
C ARG A 141 15.52 1.52 -1.05
N LYS A 142 15.33 0.71 -2.09
CA LYS A 142 15.25 1.19 -3.48
C LYS A 142 14.08 2.15 -3.67
N LYS A 143 12.93 1.91 -3.03
CA LYS A 143 11.80 2.85 -3.03
C LYS A 143 12.17 4.18 -2.38
N CYS A 144 12.83 4.17 -1.21
CA CYS A 144 13.29 5.40 -0.58
C CYS A 144 14.27 6.18 -1.46
N GLN A 145 15.21 5.49 -2.13
CA GLN A 145 16.15 6.12 -3.06
C GLN A 145 15.45 6.74 -4.28
N PHE A 146 14.47 6.02 -4.85
CA PHE A 146 13.66 6.54 -5.95
C PHE A 146 12.88 7.80 -5.52
N LEU A 147 12.21 7.73 -4.37
CA LEU A 147 11.46 8.87 -3.84
C LEU A 147 12.36 10.06 -3.51
N LEU A 148 13.59 9.82 -3.05
CA LEU A 148 14.57 10.87 -2.79
C LEU A 148 14.94 11.60 -4.09
N ALA A 149 15.30 10.86 -5.14
CA ALA A 149 15.60 11.42 -6.45
C ALA A 149 14.39 12.19 -7.01
N TRP A 150 13.21 11.57 -6.96
CA TRP A 150 11.97 12.18 -7.42
C TRP A 150 11.63 13.47 -6.66
N ALA A 151 11.72 13.47 -5.33
CA ALA A 151 11.43 14.65 -4.50
C ALA A 151 12.41 15.79 -4.75
N ASN A 152 13.67 15.47 -5.06
CA ASN A 152 14.67 16.47 -5.41
C ASN A 152 14.32 17.22 -6.70
N GLU A 153 13.83 16.49 -7.70
CA GLU A 153 13.44 17.00 -9.02
C GLU A 153 12.04 17.65 -9.03
N ASN A 154 11.15 17.31 -8.09
CA ASN A 154 9.74 17.69 -8.11
C ASN A 154 9.33 18.53 -6.88
N GLU A 155 10.14 19.51 -6.52
CA GLU A 155 9.95 20.36 -5.33
C GLU A 155 8.56 20.99 -5.24
N GLY A 156 8.10 21.61 -6.34
CA GLY A 156 6.79 22.27 -6.39
C GLY A 156 5.60 21.31 -6.22
N ALA A 157 5.79 20.02 -6.46
CA ALA A 157 4.75 19.01 -6.30
C ALA A 157 4.62 18.50 -4.85
N LEU A 158 5.63 18.72 -3.99
CA LEU A 158 5.65 18.14 -2.63
C LEU A 158 4.51 18.66 -1.74
N ALA A 159 4.34 19.99 -1.67
CA ALA A 159 3.30 20.60 -0.86
C ALA A 159 1.86 20.22 -1.27
N PRO A 160 1.45 20.30 -2.55
CA PRO A 160 0.10 19.87 -2.95
C PRO A 160 -0.12 18.38 -2.71
N LEU A 161 0.85 17.51 -3.05
CA LEU A 161 0.72 16.07 -2.80
C LEU A 161 0.60 15.73 -1.32
N ALA A 162 1.35 16.41 -0.45
CA ALA A 162 1.24 16.22 1.00
C ALA A 162 -0.17 16.57 1.51
N ARG A 163 -0.75 17.67 1.03
CA ARG A 163 -2.12 18.07 1.36
C ARG A 163 -3.14 17.06 0.85
N ASP A 164 -2.96 16.57 -0.37
CA ASP A 164 -3.86 15.58 -0.99
C ASP A 164 -3.82 14.25 -0.25
N CYS A 165 -2.62 13.78 0.08
CA CYS A 165 -2.39 12.60 0.91
C CYS A 165 -3.06 12.73 2.28
N ALA A 166 -2.92 13.89 2.94
CA ALA A 166 -3.54 14.13 4.23
C ALA A 166 -5.08 14.13 4.16
N ARG A 167 -5.67 14.69 3.09
CA ARG A 167 -7.13 14.62 2.86
C ARG A 167 -7.60 13.20 2.63
N ALA A 168 -6.92 12.45 1.76
CA ALA A 168 -7.24 11.05 1.49
C ALA A 168 -7.12 10.18 2.75
N HIS A 169 -6.07 10.40 3.56
CA HIS A 169 -5.89 9.68 4.82
C HIS A 169 -7.02 9.96 5.82
N ARG A 170 -7.39 11.24 6.01
CA ARG A 170 -8.51 11.60 6.90
C ARG A 170 -9.83 11.02 6.41
N ALA A 171 -10.10 11.06 5.10
CA ALA A 171 -11.31 10.45 4.54
C ALA A 171 -11.33 8.93 4.77
N GLN A 172 -10.20 8.25 4.58
CA GLN A 172 -10.07 6.82 4.84
C GLN A 172 -10.25 6.49 6.33
N ALA A 173 -9.70 7.31 7.23
CA ALA A 173 -9.85 7.14 8.67
C ALA A 173 -11.31 7.31 9.10
N ALA A 174 -11.98 8.38 8.65
CA ALA A 174 -13.40 8.61 8.92
C ALA A 174 -14.29 7.46 8.40
N ALA A 175 -14.03 6.98 7.17
CA ALA A 175 -14.76 5.83 6.63
C ALA A 175 -14.51 4.55 7.45
N ALA A 176 -13.28 4.34 7.94
CA ALA A 176 -12.96 3.20 8.79
C ALA A 176 -13.67 3.29 10.16
N GLU A 177 -13.75 4.48 10.74
CA GLU A 177 -14.51 4.74 11.97
C GLU A 177 -16.01 4.51 11.77
N GLU A 178 -16.58 4.98 10.67
CA GLU A 178 -17.98 4.74 10.31
C GLU A 178 -18.28 3.23 10.14
N VAL A 179 -17.42 2.52 9.41
CA VAL A 179 -17.54 1.06 9.26
C VAL A 179 -17.44 0.36 10.62
N ALA A 180 -16.53 0.80 11.49
CA ALA A 180 -16.39 0.24 12.82
C ALA A 180 -17.63 0.50 13.70
N ALA A 181 -18.21 1.71 13.63
CA ALA A 181 -19.42 2.08 14.34
C ALA A 181 -20.64 1.26 13.87
N LEU A 182 -20.86 1.17 12.56
CA LEU A 182 -21.93 0.37 11.96
C LEU A 182 -21.77 -1.12 12.29
N SER A 183 -20.54 -1.63 12.22
CA SER A 183 -20.25 -3.03 12.57
C SER A 183 -20.56 -3.30 14.05
N GLY A 184 -20.18 -2.39 14.95
CA GLY A 184 -20.51 -2.48 16.36
C GLY A 184 -22.02 -2.40 16.65
N GLU A 185 -22.76 -1.55 15.93
CA GLU A 185 -24.22 -1.50 16.03
C GLU A 185 -24.88 -2.80 15.58
N LEU A 186 -24.42 -3.36 14.46
CA LEU A 186 -24.94 -4.59 13.91
C LEU A 186 -24.66 -5.79 14.83
N GLU A 187 -23.49 -5.85 15.46
CA GLU A 187 -23.16 -6.86 16.46
C GLU A 187 -24.05 -6.76 17.71
N ARG A 188 -24.39 -5.54 18.15
CA ARG A 188 -25.37 -5.36 19.24
C ARG A 188 -26.76 -5.88 18.84
N LEU A 189 -27.22 -5.58 17.63
CA LEU A 189 -28.51 -6.07 17.11
C LEU A 189 -28.54 -7.61 16.98
N TRP A 190 -27.40 -8.23 16.68
CA TRP A 190 -27.27 -9.68 16.59
C TRP A 190 -26.98 -10.38 17.92
N GLY A 191 -26.77 -9.64 19.01
CA GLY A 191 -26.44 -10.20 20.32
C GLY A 191 -25.04 -10.85 20.36
N GLY A 192 -24.12 -10.44 19.48
CA GLY A 192 -22.78 -10.99 19.38
C GLY A 192 -22.14 -10.80 18.00
N PRO A 193 -20.97 -11.44 17.76
CA PRO A 193 -20.31 -11.42 16.46
C PRO A 193 -21.24 -11.92 15.35
N ARG A 194 -21.02 -11.44 14.13
CA ARG A 194 -21.80 -11.80 12.94
C ARG A 194 -22.20 -13.29 12.93
N PRO A 195 -23.51 -13.61 12.90
CA PRO A 195 -23.98 -14.99 12.83
C PRO A 195 -23.34 -15.70 11.63
N ARG A 196 -22.85 -16.93 11.84
CA ARG A 196 -22.32 -17.74 10.75
C ARG A 196 -23.44 -17.94 9.72
N PRO A 197 -23.18 -17.72 8.41
CA PRO A 197 -24.21 -17.97 7.40
C PRO A 197 -24.72 -19.41 7.53
N PRO A 198 -26.04 -19.65 7.38
CA PRO A 198 -26.59 -20.99 7.41
C PRO A 198 -25.91 -21.85 6.34
N ALA A 199 -25.72 -23.13 6.64
CA ALA A 199 -25.20 -24.08 5.66
C ALA A 199 -26.10 -24.04 4.40
N PRO A 200 -25.53 -24.02 3.18
CA PRO A 200 -26.33 -24.00 1.97
C PRO A 200 -27.23 -25.25 1.97
N ARG A 201 -28.55 -25.03 2.05
CA ARG A 201 -29.53 -26.09 1.86
C ARG A 201 -29.73 -26.24 0.36
N THR A 202 -29.55 -27.45 -0.15
CA THR A 202 -30.00 -27.83 -1.50
C THR A 202 -31.52 -27.71 -1.51
N LEU A 203 -32.02 -26.60 -2.07
CA LEU A 203 -33.44 -26.24 -2.00
C LEU A 203 -34.33 -27.05 -2.97
N ILE A 204 -33.72 -27.90 -3.80
CA ILE A 204 -34.40 -28.74 -4.78
C ILE A 204 -33.72 -30.12 -4.77
N GLU A 205 -34.41 -31.13 -4.22
CA GLU A 205 -34.11 -32.53 -4.48
C GLU A 205 -34.97 -32.96 -5.67
N GLU A 206 -34.35 -33.27 -6.81
CA GLU A 206 -35.06 -33.90 -7.92
C GLU A 206 -35.50 -35.30 -7.49
N LEU A 207 -36.81 -35.57 -7.57
CA LEU A 207 -37.37 -36.88 -7.26
C LEU A 207 -36.85 -37.91 -8.28
N PRO A 208 -36.50 -39.14 -7.85
CA PRO A 208 -36.03 -40.17 -8.77
C PRO A 208 -37.14 -40.57 -9.76
N PRO A 209 -36.79 -40.87 -11.02
CA PRO A 209 -37.77 -41.22 -12.05
C PRO A 209 -38.51 -42.51 -11.67
N SER A 210 -39.85 -42.47 -11.79
CA SER A 210 -40.74 -43.64 -11.64
C SER A 210 -40.77 -44.49 -12.89
#